data_AF-A0A2U1ZVT9-F1
#
_entry.id   AF-A0A2U1ZVT9-F1
#
_cell.length_a   1.000
_cell.length_b   1.000
_cell.length_c   1.000
_cell.angle_alpha   90.00
_cell.angle_beta   90.00
_cell.angle_gamma   90.00
#
_symmetry.space_group_name_H-M   'P 1'
#
loop_
_entity.id
_entity.type
_entity.pdbx_description
1 polymer ?
#
loop_
_entity_poly.entity_id
_entity_poly.type
_entity_poly.pdbx_seq_one_letter_code
_entity_poly.pdbx_strand_id
1 'polypeptide(L)'
;MDDDVARDRLLALREETLRRVAGLGTSRDDVVAAALDSNVDDEHDPEGATIAFEREQLSALLTQARGRLGEIDAALVRVEAGTYGVCETCGEPIGDERLEARPTASRCVRHA
;
A
#
# COMPACT_ATOMS: atom_id res chain seq x y z
N MET A 1 -7.83 22.38 -3.74
CA MET A 1 -8.02 21.77 -2.40
C MET A 1 -7.18 22.52 -1.36
N ASP A 2 -7.61 22.62 -0.11
CA ASP A 2 -6.81 23.19 0.99
C ASP A 2 -5.76 22.16 1.47
N ASP A 3 -4.52 22.59 1.72
CA ASP A 3 -3.40 21.71 2.09
C ASP A 3 -3.62 21.01 3.45
N ASP A 4 -4.34 21.62 4.39
CA ASP A 4 -4.69 21.00 5.67
C ASP A 4 -5.72 19.88 5.46
N VAL A 5 -6.70 20.10 4.58
CA VAL A 5 -7.67 19.06 4.19
C VAL A 5 -6.98 17.90 3.48
N ALA A 6 -6.01 18.18 2.61
CA ALA A 6 -5.22 17.15 1.95
C ALA A 6 -4.38 16.35 2.95
N ARG A 7 -3.75 17.03 3.92
CA ARG A 7 -2.96 16.42 5.00
C ARG A 7 -3.80 15.46 5.84
N ASP A 8 -4.93 15.92 6.36
CA ASP A 8 -5.82 15.11 7.20
C ASP A 8 -6.29 13.85 6.47
N ARG A 9 -6.66 14.02 5.19
CA ARG A 9 -7.06 12.88 4.35
C ARG A 9 -5.92 11.88 4.14
N LEU A 10 -4.71 12.34 3.87
CA LEU A 10 -3.54 11.48 3.69
C LEU A 10 -3.15 10.77 4.99
N LEU A 11 -3.26 11.44 6.15
CA LEU A 11 -3.01 10.83 7.46
C LEU A 11 -4.02 9.72 7.77
N ALA A 12 -5.31 9.95 7.48
CA ALA A 12 -6.33 8.92 7.63
C ALA A 12 -6.06 7.69 6.73
N LEU A 13 -5.70 7.93 5.47
CA LEU A 13 -5.31 6.87 4.54
C LEU A 13 -4.06 6.12 5.00
N ARG A 14 -3.09 6.83 5.59
CA ARG A 14 -1.86 6.25 6.13
C ARG A 14 -2.17 5.29 7.27
N GLU A 15 -3.01 5.72 8.21
CA GLU A 15 -3.43 4.90 9.35
C GLU A 15 -4.17 3.63 8.90
N GLU A 16 -5.11 3.76 7.96
CA GLU A 16 -5.81 2.63 7.37
C GLU A 16 -4.84 1.65 6.69
N THR A 17 -3.90 2.18 5.91
CA THR A 17 -2.91 1.36 5.20
C THR A 17 -1.96 0.66 6.17
N LEU A 18 -1.56 1.32 7.25
CA LEU A 18 -0.75 0.70 8.32
C LEU A 18 -1.49 -0.44 9.01
N ARG A 19 -2.78 -0.25 9.33
CA ARG A 19 -3.63 -1.34 9.87
C ARG A 19 -3.69 -2.53 8.91
N ARG A 20 -3.83 -2.26 7.60
CA ARG A 20 -3.82 -3.31 6.56
C ARG A 20 -2.48 -4.04 6.48
N VAL A 21 -1.37 -3.31 6.50
CA VAL A 21 0.00 -3.89 6.48
C VAL A 21 0.22 -4.77 7.70
N ALA A 22 -0.17 -4.31 8.89
CA ALA A 22 -0.06 -5.10 10.12
C ALA A 22 -0.89 -6.38 10.05
N GLY A 23 -2.17 -6.27 9.67
CA GLY A 23 -3.06 -7.43 9.56
C GLY A 23 -2.58 -8.48 8.56
N LEU A 24 -2.14 -8.06 7.36
CA LEU A 24 -1.57 -8.97 6.37
C LEU A 24 -0.25 -9.62 6.85
N GLY A 25 0.55 -8.86 7.60
CA GLY A 25 1.77 -9.38 8.24
C GLY A 25 1.46 -10.50 9.21
N THR A 26 0.53 -10.28 10.14
CA THR A 26 0.07 -11.30 11.10
C THR A 26 -0.47 -12.53 10.38
N SER A 27 -1.39 -12.38 9.43
CA SER A 27 -1.96 -13.54 8.71
C SER A 27 -0.90 -14.36 7.98
N ARG A 28 0.10 -13.71 7.39
CA ARG A 28 1.21 -14.41 6.73
C ARG A 28 2.04 -15.19 7.75
N ASP A 29 2.33 -14.58 8.89
CA ASP A 29 3.13 -15.21 9.95
C ASP A 29 2.38 -16.41 10.57
N ASP A 30 1.06 -16.33 10.71
CA ASP A 30 0.21 -17.46 11.14
C ASP A 30 0.26 -18.64 10.15
N VAL A 31 0.19 -18.37 8.84
CA VAL A 31 0.32 -19.41 7.79
C VAL A 31 1.71 -20.07 7.85
N VAL A 32 2.77 -19.28 8.05
CA VAL A 32 4.13 -19.81 8.18
C VAL A 32 4.26 -20.65 9.46
N ALA A 33 3.68 -20.21 10.58
CA ALA A 33 3.72 -20.96 11.83
C ALA A 33 2.98 -22.30 11.71
N ALA A 34 1.81 -22.32 11.06
CA ALA A 34 1.05 -23.56 10.81
C ALA A 34 1.86 -24.57 9.97
N ALA A 35 2.59 -24.08 8.97
CA ALA A 35 3.46 -24.90 8.11
C ALA A 35 4.61 -25.58 8.89
N LEU A 36 5.11 -24.93 9.94
CA LEU A 36 6.22 -25.44 10.75
C LEU A 36 5.76 -26.48 11.80
N ASP A 37 4.50 -26.41 12.24
CA ASP A 37 3.92 -27.34 13.23
C ASP A 37 3.42 -28.65 12.59
N SER A 38 3.03 -28.59 11.32
CA SER A 38 2.83 -29.79 10.52
C SER A 38 4.16 -30.52 10.34
N ASN A 39 4.34 -31.70 10.92
CA ASN A 39 5.46 -32.60 10.61
C ASN A 39 5.33 -33.12 9.17
N VAL A 40 5.62 -32.28 8.18
CA VAL A 40 5.51 -32.59 6.75
C VAL A 40 6.70 -33.43 6.31
N ASP A 41 6.46 -34.71 6.06
CA ASP A 41 7.39 -35.57 5.31
C ASP A 41 7.22 -35.24 3.82
N ASP A 42 8.29 -34.69 3.24
CA ASP A 42 8.30 -33.62 2.23
C ASP A 42 8.04 -34.07 0.77
N GLU A 43 7.46 -35.26 0.53
CA GLU A 43 7.37 -35.78 -0.84
C GLU A 43 5.95 -35.88 -1.42
N HIS A 44 4.88 -36.02 -0.62
CA HIS A 44 3.52 -36.28 -1.16
C HIS A 44 2.37 -35.58 -0.43
N ASP A 45 2.62 -34.47 0.26
CA ASP A 45 1.56 -33.73 0.93
C ASP A 45 0.92 -32.66 0.01
N PRO A 46 -0.37 -32.80 -0.40
CA PRO A 46 -1.08 -31.76 -1.13
C PRO A 46 -1.26 -30.46 -0.32
N GLU A 47 -1.25 -30.53 1.02
CA GLU A 47 -1.47 -29.37 1.89
C GLU A 47 -0.27 -28.41 1.91
N GLY A 48 0.96 -28.91 1.81
CA GLY A 48 2.18 -28.09 1.66
C GLY A 48 2.16 -27.17 0.43
N ALA A 49 1.61 -27.64 -0.70
CA ALA A 49 1.45 -26.83 -1.91
C ALA A 49 0.41 -25.70 -1.70
N THR A 50 -0.66 -25.97 -0.97
CA THR A 50 -1.69 -24.97 -0.62
C THR A 50 -1.12 -23.89 0.30
N ILE A 51 -0.38 -24.28 1.34
CA ILE A 51 0.27 -23.36 2.29
C ILE A 51 1.27 -22.44 1.57
N ALA A 52 2.10 -23.00 0.68
CA ALA A 52 3.05 -22.21 -0.09
C ALA A 52 2.34 -21.15 -0.98
N PHE A 53 1.25 -21.55 -1.64
CA PHE A 53 0.43 -20.65 -2.46
C PHE A 53 -0.25 -19.55 -1.62
N GLU A 54 -0.82 -19.89 -0.47
CA GLU A 54 -1.42 -18.91 0.46
C GLU A 54 -0.39 -17.89 0.95
N ARG A 55 0.81 -18.35 1.34
CA ARG A 55 1.91 -17.48 1.76
C ARG A 55 2.32 -16.50 0.65
N GLU A 56 2.39 -16.96 -0.59
CA GLU A 56 2.73 -16.12 -1.74
C GLU A 56 1.66 -15.06 -2.00
N GLN A 57 0.37 -15.43 -1.94
CA GLN A 57 -0.73 -14.49 -2.08
C GLN A 57 -0.69 -13.40 -1.00
N LEU A 58 -0.51 -13.77 0.26
CA LEU A 58 -0.40 -12.81 1.36
C LEU A 58 0.83 -11.90 1.20
N SER A 59 1.94 -12.45 0.71
CA SER A 59 3.16 -11.68 0.44
C SER A 59 2.98 -10.67 -0.68
N ALA A 60 2.25 -11.01 -1.74
CA ALA A 60 1.91 -10.08 -2.83
C ALA A 60 1.02 -8.94 -2.32
N LEU A 61 -0.02 -9.26 -1.55
CA LEU A 61 -0.91 -8.26 -0.94
C LEU A 61 -0.16 -7.32 0.02
N LEU A 62 0.74 -7.87 0.83
CA LEU A 62 1.57 -7.09 1.75
C LEU A 62 2.53 -6.15 1.00
N THR A 63 3.12 -6.63 -0.10
CA THR A 63 3.98 -5.81 -0.98
C THR A 63 3.20 -4.66 -1.60
N GLN A 64 2.00 -4.91 -2.10
CA GLN A 64 1.11 -3.87 -2.63
C GLN A 64 0.73 -2.84 -1.56
N ALA A 65 0.37 -3.29 -0.35
CA ALA A 65 0.00 -2.40 0.75
C ALA A 65 1.18 -1.51 1.20
N ARG A 66 2.40 -2.06 1.24
CA ARG A 66 3.62 -1.29 1.53
C ARG A 66 3.94 -0.28 0.43
N GLY A 67 3.78 -0.67 -0.84
CA GLY A 67 3.93 0.26 -1.97
C GLY A 67 2.95 1.43 -1.85
N ARG A 68 1.68 1.13 -1.52
CA ARG A 68 0.66 2.15 -1.27
C ARG A 68 1.03 3.06 -0.10
N LEU A 69 1.56 2.53 0.99
CA LEU A 69 2.04 3.32 2.13
C LEU A 69 3.15 4.29 1.69
N GLY A 70 4.10 3.82 0.87
CA GLY A 70 5.15 4.67 0.31
C GLY A 70 4.63 5.80 -0.56
N GLU A 71 3.59 5.55 -1.38
CA GLU A 71 2.92 6.63 -2.15
C GLU A 71 2.27 7.68 -1.24
N ILE A 72 1.68 7.25 -0.12
CA ILE A 72 1.05 8.15 0.86
C ILE A 72 2.11 8.98 1.57
N ASP A 73 3.20 8.35 2.03
CA ASP A 73 4.31 9.05 2.68
C ASP A 73 4.95 10.08 1.73
N ALA A 74 5.16 9.73 0.45
CA ALA A 74 5.66 10.68 -0.55
C ALA A 74 4.69 11.85 -0.79
N ALA A 75 3.38 11.59 -0.77
CA ALA A 75 2.37 12.65 -0.89
C ALA A 75 2.38 13.59 0.33
N LEU A 76 2.51 13.06 1.54
CA LEU A 76 2.65 13.86 2.77
C LEU A 76 3.88 14.77 2.72
N VAL A 77 5.02 14.26 2.24
CA VAL A 77 6.23 15.07 2.02
C VAL A 77 5.97 16.22 1.05
N ARG A 78 5.20 16.01 -0.02
CA ARG A 78 4.82 17.11 -0.94
C ARG A 78 3.92 18.14 -0.28
N VAL A 79 3.02 17.73 0.61
CA VAL A 79 2.18 18.66 1.38
C VAL A 79 3.05 19.49 2.34
N GLU A 80 4.02 18.87 3.01
CA GLU A 80 4.98 19.59 3.87
C GLU A 80 5.87 20.56 3.08
N ALA A 81 6.23 20.20 1.85
CA ALA A 81 7.03 21.03 0.96
C ALA A 81 6.21 22.12 0.23
N GLY A 82 4.88 22.15 0.37
CA GLY A 82 4.00 23.07 -0.36
C GLY A 82 3.95 22.82 -1.88
N THR A 83 4.29 21.61 -2.33
CA THR A 83 4.27 21.19 -3.75
C THR A 83 3.17 20.19 -4.06
N TYR A 84 2.30 19.91 -3.10
CA TYR A 84 1.15 19.04 -3.30
C TYR A 84 0.20 19.62 -4.36
N GLY A 85 -0.39 18.73 -5.16
CA GLY A 85 -1.27 19.13 -6.25
C GLY A 85 -0.55 19.73 -7.47
N VAL A 86 0.78 19.69 -7.54
CA VAL A 86 1.55 20.10 -8.73
C VAL A 86 2.13 18.87 -9.43
N CYS A 87 2.02 18.82 -10.76
CA CYS A 87 2.54 17.71 -11.53
C CYS A 87 4.07 17.72 -11.55
N GLU A 88 4.69 16.62 -11.12
CA GLU A 88 6.16 16.45 -11.10
C GLU A 88 6.81 16.50 -12.50
N THR A 89 6.03 16.33 -13.58
CA THR A 89 6.54 16.30 -14.95
C THR A 89 6.46 17.65 -15.66
N CYS A 90 5.32 18.34 -15.58
CA CYS A 90 5.11 19.60 -16.30
C CYS A 90 4.97 20.83 -15.40
N GLY A 91 4.90 20.67 -14.08
CA GLY A 91 4.71 21.78 -13.14
C GLY A 91 3.30 22.38 -13.16
N GLU A 92 2.36 21.86 -13.96
CA GLU A 92 0.98 22.31 -13.98
C GLU A 92 0.17 21.74 -12.81
N PRO A 93 -0.89 22.43 -12.35
CA PRO A 93 -1.79 21.91 -11.33
C PRO A 93 -2.41 20.56 -11.73
N ILE A 94 -2.48 19.65 -10.77
CA ILE A 94 -3.24 18.40 -10.86
C ILE A 94 -4.70 18.76 -10.54
N GLY A 95 -5.63 18.38 -11.40
CA GLY A 95 -7.05 18.68 -11.20
C GLY A 95 -7.58 18.12 -9.88
N ASP A 96 -8.41 18.91 -9.17
CA ASP A 96 -8.96 18.55 -7.86
C ASP A 96 -9.70 17.21 -7.89
N GLU A 97 -10.52 16.94 -8.93
CA GLU A 97 -11.23 15.65 -9.10
C GLU A 97 -10.28 14.44 -9.09
N ARG A 98 -9.07 14.61 -9.64
CA ARG A 98 -8.05 13.55 -9.64
C ARG A 98 -7.44 13.36 -8.27
N LEU A 99 -7.15 14.43 -7.54
CA LEU A 99 -6.66 14.35 -6.17
C LEU A 99 -7.75 13.81 -5.23
N GLU A 100 -9.01 14.09 -5.51
CA GLU A 100 -10.15 13.53 -4.81
C GLU A 100 -10.29 12.02 -5.05
N ALA A 101 -10.11 11.56 -6.29
CA ALA A 101 -10.14 10.13 -6.61
C ALA A 101 -8.86 9.40 -6.15
N ARG A 102 -7.69 10.04 -6.28
CA ARG A 102 -6.37 9.49 -5.96
C ARG A 102 -5.51 10.54 -5.25
N PRO A 103 -5.61 10.66 -3.91
CA PRO A 103 -4.87 11.65 -3.13
C PRO A 103 -3.33 11.53 -3.20
N THR A 104 -2.81 10.38 -3.61
CA THR A 104 -1.35 10.18 -3.75
C THR A 104 -0.81 10.58 -5.12
N ALA A 105 -1.68 11.00 -6.05
CA ALA A 105 -1.27 11.32 -7.42
C ALA A 105 -0.18 12.40 -7.44
N SER A 106 0.91 12.12 -8.14
CA SER A 106 2.04 13.05 -8.30
C SER A 106 2.13 13.68 -9.71
N ARG A 107 1.25 13.25 -10.62
CA ARG A 107 1.20 13.71 -12.01
C ARG A 107 -0.23 14.00 -12.44
N CYS A 108 -0.38 14.95 -13.36
CA CYS A 108 -1.66 15.27 -14.00
C CYS A 108 -2.08 14.13 -14.95
N VAL A 109 -3.34 14.15 -15.41
CA VAL A 109 -3.90 13.11 -16.31
C VAL A 109 -3.09 12.92 -17.60
N ARG A 110 -2.43 13.96 -18.10
CA ARG A 110 -1.61 13.90 -19.33
C ARG A 110 -0.33 13.08 -19.17
N HIS A 111 0.20 12.98 -17.94
CA HIS A 111 1.49 12.34 -17.62
C HIS A 111 1.33 11.18 -16.62
N ALA A 112 0.10 10.70 -16.46
CA ALA A 112 -0.29 9.65 -15.50
C ALA A 112 0.25 8.26 -15.88
#